data_AF-A0AAW6YGE9-F1
#
_entry.id   AF-A0AAW6YGE9-F1
#
_cell.length_a   1.000
_cell.length_b   1.000
_cell.length_c   1.000
_cell.angle_alpha   90.00
_cell.angle_beta   90.00
_cell.angle_gamma   90.00
#
_symmetry.space_group_name_H-M   'P 1'
#
loop_
_entity.id
_entity.type
_entity.pdbx_description
1 polymer ?
#
loop_
_entity_poly.entity_id
_entity_poly.type
_entity_poly.pdbx_seq_one_letter_code
_entity_poly.pdbx_strand_id
1 'polypeptide(L)'
;HPSGLFDGETEAVWGLNTAYSVVEKNVTTRDYNYRTADTDLFAETDNKQSEESADNTVLLGKQQNWGLHPKTPDEAKVQTT
;
A
#
# COMPACT_ATOMS: atom_id res chain seq x y z
N HIS A 1 53.03 16.06 -7.68
CA HIS A 1 52.20 16.50 -6.55
C HIS A 1 51.19 15.40 -6.21
N PRO A 2 51.36 14.65 -5.11
CA PRO A 2 50.27 13.83 -4.62
C PRO A 2 49.99 14.10 -3.13
N SER A 3 48.76 14.48 -2.83
CA SER A 3 48.11 14.36 -1.51
C SER A 3 46.71 14.92 -1.72
N GLY A 4 45.72 14.08 -1.97
CA GLY A 4 45.10 13.33 -0.88
C GLY A 4 43.89 14.14 -0.44
N LEU A 5 42.72 13.81 -0.99
CA LEU A 5 41.42 14.21 -0.42
C LEU A 5 41.32 13.54 0.96
N PHE A 6 41.90 14.19 1.96
CA PHE A 6 41.71 13.87 3.36
C PHE A 6 41.40 15.18 4.07
N ASP A 7 40.13 15.36 4.40
CA ASP A 7 39.69 16.27 5.45
C ASP A 7 38.82 15.47 6.42
N GLY A 8 39.39 15.19 7.59
CA GLY A 8 38.70 14.92 8.86
C GLY A 8 37.62 13.84 8.91
N GLU A 9 37.99 12.62 9.31
CA GLU A 9 37.23 11.68 10.18
C GLU A 9 35.68 11.62 10.12
N THR A 10 35.02 11.84 8.99
CA THR A 10 33.59 11.55 8.83
C THR A 10 33.34 10.92 7.47
N GLU A 11 32.82 9.70 7.49
CA GLU A 11 32.38 8.99 6.29
C GLU A 11 31.32 9.84 5.57
N ALA A 12 31.50 10.08 4.27
CA ALA A 12 30.55 10.80 3.44
C ALA A 12 29.89 9.86 2.44
N VAL A 13 28.57 10.02 2.24
CA VAL A 13 27.80 9.24 1.26
C VAL A 13 27.89 9.92 -0.09
N TRP A 14 28.51 9.24 -1.07
CA TRP A 14 28.64 9.74 -2.44
C TRP A 14 27.80 8.85 -3.37
N GLY A 15 26.63 9.36 -3.76
CA GLY A 15 25.67 8.67 -4.63
C GLY A 15 24.39 8.26 -3.90
N LEU A 16 23.38 9.13 -3.91
CA LEU A 16 22.02 8.85 -3.44
C LEU A 16 21.09 8.65 -4.64
N ASN A 17 20.35 7.55 -4.64
CA ASN A 17 19.24 7.34 -5.57
C ASN A 17 17.95 7.16 -4.78
N THR A 18 16.89 7.84 -5.22
CA THR A 18 15.53 7.64 -4.71
C THR A 18 14.63 7.16 -5.85
N ALA A 19 13.77 6.21 -5.55
CA ALA A 19 12.75 5.70 -6.46
C ALA A 19 11.41 5.68 -5.73
N TYR A 20 10.33 5.85 -6.49
CA TYR A 20 8.97 5.74 -5.98
C TYR A 20 8.23 4.63 -6.71
N SER A 21 7.28 4.01 -6.01
CA SER A 21 6.34 3.04 -6.58
C SER A 21 4.93 3.63 -6.54
N VAL A 22 4.14 3.34 -7.58
CA VAL A 22 2.71 3.67 -7.55
C VAL A 22 1.95 2.47 -7.03
N VAL A 23 1.17 2.66 -5.97
CA VAL A 23 0.36 1.63 -5.33
C VAL A 23 -1.09 2.12 -5.27
N GLU A 24 -2.04 1.19 -5.31
CA GLU A 24 -3.44 1.52 -5.19
C GLU A 24 -3.73 2.19 -3.86
N LYS A 25 -4.44 3.32 -3.88
CA LYS A 25 -4.82 4.00 -2.65
C LYS A 25 -5.88 3.22 -1.88
N ASN A 26 -6.78 2.55 -2.58
CA ASN A 26 -7.99 1.99 -2.01
C ASN A 26 -8.48 0.80 -2.82
N VAL A 27 -8.86 -0.27 -2.13
CA VAL A 27 -9.44 -1.48 -2.70
C VAL A 27 -10.76 -1.73 -2.02
N THR A 28 -11.81 -2.02 -2.79
CA THR A 28 -13.09 -2.47 -2.23
C THR A 28 -13.58 -3.74 -2.90
N THR A 29 -14.27 -4.58 -2.14
CA THR A 29 -14.96 -5.77 -2.64
C THR A 29 -16.44 -5.68 -2.31
N ARG A 30 -17.27 -6.21 -3.20
CA ARG A 30 -18.73 -6.34 -3.00
C ARG A 30 -19.22 -7.66 -3.55
N ASP A 31 -20.10 -8.31 -2.80
CA ASP A 31 -20.79 -9.51 -3.26
C ASP A 31 -22.20 -9.60 -2.66
N TYR A 32 -23.03 -10.50 -3.19
CA TYR A 32 -24.39 -10.75 -2.74
C TYR A 32 -24.67 -12.25 -2.66
N ASN A 33 -25.12 -12.71 -1.50
CA ASN A 33 -25.52 -14.09 -1.29
C ASN A 33 -27.01 -14.20 -0.99
N TYR A 34 -27.79 -14.75 -1.93
CA TYR A 34 -29.25 -14.85 -1.81
C TYR A 34 -29.73 -15.68 -0.62
N ARG A 35 -28.91 -16.61 -0.10
CA ARG A 35 -29.26 -17.41 1.09
C ARG A 35 -29.17 -16.60 2.37
N THR A 36 -28.37 -15.54 2.36
CA THR A 36 -28.05 -14.68 3.49
C THR A 36 -28.08 -13.22 3.01
N ALA A 37 -29.21 -12.82 2.41
CA ALA A 37 -29.33 -11.57 1.69
C ALA A 37 -29.01 -10.33 2.54
N ASP A 38 -29.23 -10.41 3.86
CA ASP A 38 -28.96 -9.34 4.83
C ASP A 38 -27.51 -9.32 5.33
N THR A 39 -26.67 -10.28 4.93
CA THR A 39 -25.26 -10.29 5.32
C THR A 39 -24.50 -9.24 4.53
N ASP A 40 -23.87 -8.30 5.23
CA ASP A 40 -23.00 -7.32 4.61
C ASP A 40 -21.68 -7.98 4.15
N LEU A 41 -21.51 -8.05 2.83
CA LEU A 41 -20.31 -8.58 2.16
C LEU A 41 -19.51 -7.45 1.48
N PHE A 42 -19.72 -6.20 1.90
CA PHE A 42 -18.85 -5.09 1.54
C PHE A 42 -17.58 -5.11 2.39
N ALA A 43 -16.43 -4.92 1.76
CA ALA A 43 -15.20 -4.58 2.44
C ALA A 43 -14.42 -3.51 1.69
N GLU A 44 -13.62 -2.76 2.43
CA GLU A 44 -12.80 -1.66 1.94
C GLU A 44 -11.53 -1.55 2.78
N THR A 45 -10.39 -1.34 2.11
CA THR A 45 -9.12 -0.99 2.73
C THR A 45 -8.55 0.25 2.05
N ASP A 46 -7.97 1.15 2.82
CA ASP A 46 -7.24 2.33 2.33
C ASP A 46 -5.79 2.27 2.81
N ASN A 47 -4.85 2.51 1.91
CA ASN A 47 -3.42 2.37 2.13
C ASN A 47 -2.76 3.62 2.72
N LYS A 48 -3.52 4.56 3.31
CA LYS A 48 -2.99 5.75 3.98
C LYS A 48 -1.82 5.40 4.89
N GLN A 49 -0.69 6.03 4.61
CA GLN A 49 0.50 5.98 5.42
C GLN A 49 0.47 7.11 6.45
N SER A 50 1.22 6.97 7.55
CA SER A 50 1.39 8.05 8.51
C SER A 50 2.16 9.22 7.88
N GLU A 51 1.95 10.42 8.40
CA GLU A 51 2.67 11.63 7.95
C GLU A 51 4.19 11.57 8.23
N GLU A 52 4.63 10.62 9.07
CA GLU A 52 6.04 10.33 9.39
C GLU A 52 6.62 9.19 8.54
N SER A 53 5.85 8.59 7.63
CA SER A 53 6.36 7.46 6.83
C SER A 53 7.50 7.90 5.91
N ALA A 54 8.60 7.15 5.95
CA ALA A 54 9.71 7.28 5.00
C ALA A 54 9.49 6.48 3.71
N ASP A 55 8.30 5.89 3.53
CA ASP A 55 7.96 5.13 2.35
C ASP A 55 7.75 6.06 1.15
N ASN A 56 8.55 5.88 0.10
CA ASN A 56 8.43 6.65 -1.15
C ASN A 56 7.31 6.13 -2.06
N THR A 57 6.18 5.68 -1.50
CA THR A 57 5.06 5.14 -2.26
C THR A 57 4.07 6.25 -2.60
N VAL A 58 3.67 6.33 -3.86
CA VAL A 58 2.61 7.23 -4.32
C VAL A 58 1.30 6.45 -4.39
N LEU A 59 0.34 6.82 -3.54
CA LEU A 59 -0.99 6.21 -3.50
C LEU A 59 -1.92 6.83 -4.55
N LEU A 60 -2.30 6.07 -5.57
CA LEU A 60 -3.16 6.52 -6.66
C LEU A 60 -4.29 5.55 -6.95
N GLY A 61 -5.39 6.06 -7.52
CA GLY A 61 -6.49 5.24 -8.01
C GLY A 61 -7.38 4.61 -6.94
N LYS A 62 -8.42 3.91 -7.40
CA LYS A 62 -9.29 3.05 -6.58
C LYS A 62 -9.59 1.79 -7.38
N GLN A 63 -9.49 0.63 -6.76
CA GLN A 63 -9.84 -0.65 -7.35
C GLN A 63 -11.11 -1.22 -6.73
N GLN A 64 -11.90 -1.89 -7.55
CA GLN A 64 -13.20 -2.42 -7.18
C GLN A 64 -13.32 -3.84 -7.75
N ASN A 65 -13.64 -4.82 -6.91
CA ASN A 65 -13.76 -6.22 -7.32
C ASN A 65 -15.15 -6.76 -6.96
N TRP A 66 -15.69 -7.60 -7.85
CA TRP A 66 -16.97 -8.28 -7.70
C TRP A 66 -16.80 -9.77 -7.97
N GLY A 67 -17.67 -10.60 -7.39
CA GLY A 67 -17.68 -12.04 -7.65
C GLY A 67 -16.49 -12.79 -7.06
N LEU A 68 -15.89 -12.24 -5.99
CA LEU A 68 -14.87 -12.93 -5.20
C LEU A 68 -15.47 -13.95 -4.23
N HIS A 69 -16.80 -14.00 -4.16
CA HIS A 69 -17.62 -14.99 -3.47
C HIS A 69 -17.41 -15.16 -1.95
N PRO A 70 -17.09 -14.10 -1.17
CA PRO A 70 -17.01 -14.23 0.28
C PRO A 70 -18.35 -14.75 0.84
N LYS A 71 -18.28 -15.62 1.85
CA LYS A 71 -19.45 -16.14 2.56
C LYS A 71 -19.68 -15.43 3.88
N THR A 72 -18.66 -14.74 4.39
CA THR A 72 -18.71 -14.03 5.66
C THR A 72 -18.10 -12.63 5.52
N PRO A 73 -18.45 -11.68 6.41
CA PRO A 73 -17.83 -10.36 6.43
C PRO A 73 -16.32 -10.41 6.66
N ASP A 74 -15.83 -11.37 7.45
CA ASP A 74 -14.40 -11.50 7.71
C ASP A 74 -13.63 -12.00 6.49
N GLU A 75 -14.21 -12.92 5.71
CA GLU A 75 -13.64 -13.31 4.42
C GLU A 75 -13.61 -12.13 3.45
N ALA A 76 -14.66 -11.31 3.40
CA ALA A 76 -14.70 -10.11 2.57
C ALA A 76 -13.56 -9.13 2.92
N LYS A 77 -13.23 -8.95 4.21
CA LYS A 77 -12.12 -8.09 4.66
C LYS A 77 -10.74 -8.61 4.25
N VAL A 78 -10.54 -9.94 4.24
CA VAL A 78 -9.26 -10.52 3.83
C VAL A 78 -9.00 -10.28 2.34
N GLN A 79 -10.04 -10.10 1.53
CA GLN A 79 -9.91 -9.85 0.09
C GLN A 79 -9.49 -8.42 -0.27
N THR A 80 -9.47 -7.50 0.70
CA THR A 80 -8.97 -6.12 0.52
C THR A 80 -7.60 -5.89 1.18
N THR A 81 -6.96 -6.95 1.71
CA THR A 81 -5.67 -6.87 2.43
C THR A 81 -4.51 -7.37 1.57
#